data_AF-A0A6L9MQP3-F1
#
_entry.id   AF-A0A6L9MQP3-F1
#
_cell.length_a   1.000
_cell.length_b   1.000
_cell.length_c   1.000
_cell.angle_alpha   90.00
_cell.angle_beta   90.00
_cell.angle_gamma   90.00
#
_symmetry.space_group_name_H-M   'P 1'
#
loop_
_entity.id
_entity.type
_entity.pdbx_description
1 polymer ?
#
loop_
_entity_poly.entity_id
_entity_poly.type
_entity_poly.pdbx_seq_one_letter_code
_entity_poly.pdbx_strand_id
1 'polypeptide(L)'
;MFSNTYIKTTEFPRNRDVQLFAWPVYSWEVYLSAHKGRELNLFERTILDLIRITGDRELSVSQIAEWLSLEKEMVLYILTATMQPNGWLDKNFKITKEGQKFLDSETEPEMTTATVFQCAITGQWFPRIAYDSSEIKPENDTRKLTFKLDRATDKRIRAYRATEQIHEVNRPGLDQLNNLLSKDKDARWIANNINSERYHVPIKAEKMVLSNKDVKQSYLLLWADVSSGFKFDFIDPFALSSKAPWLNEIFDQAISANNKLAQFSNSKFNNQEEEISYQETIDLMKETARVEVLTKYPNAERFGDLVEPLFELINGREKLNRENSADYSLNRSLINGCGSILEIVCKAVLISNPFKRLGILPANNLHNNEKRRELALLLKGVGKFSHSQIDSILKVQPGKIYQTARGKHSSLRSLLATIFISMRDYPHHPFQFMTEDRLLFKQVYELSHNRDEASHGNNTRFTNEQALQHINVVDKFLENILVD
;
A
#
# COMPACT_ATOMS: atom_id res chain seq x y z
N MET A 1 5.35 -15.62 -33.00
CA MET A 1 5.02 -16.50 -31.85
C MET A 1 5.64 -15.82 -30.63
N PHE A 2 4.81 -15.39 -29.67
CA PHE A 2 5.29 -14.68 -28.48
C PHE A 2 6.21 -15.61 -27.67
N SER A 3 7.22 -15.06 -26.99
CA SER A 3 8.18 -15.91 -26.28
C SER A 3 7.51 -16.73 -25.16
N ASN A 4 8.07 -17.90 -24.85
CA ASN A 4 7.70 -18.70 -23.68
C ASN A 4 8.50 -18.27 -22.43
N THR A 5 8.85 -16.98 -22.33
CA THR A 5 9.56 -16.43 -21.17
C THR A 5 8.55 -15.87 -20.17
N TYR A 6 8.53 -16.42 -18.96
CA TYR A 6 7.66 -15.97 -17.88
C TYR A 6 8.49 -15.31 -16.78
N ILE A 7 8.16 -14.06 -16.44
CA ILE A 7 8.91 -13.21 -15.52
C ILE A 7 8.15 -13.13 -14.20
N LYS A 8 8.87 -13.38 -13.11
CA LYS A 8 8.44 -13.20 -11.73
C LYS A 8 9.27 -12.09 -11.09
N THR A 9 8.60 -11.11 -10.49
CA THR A 9 9.22 -9.97 -9.80
C THR A 9 9.08 -10.03 -8.27
N THR A 10 8.09 -10.78 -7.77
CA THR A 10 7.87 -10.98 -6.32
C THR A 10 7.49 -12.41 -5.99
N GLU A 11 7.65 -12.78 -4.72
CA GLU A 11 7.20 -14.07 -4.22
C GLU A 11 5.69 -14.28 -4.36
N PHE A 12 5.30 -15.56 -4.42
CA PHE A 12 3.91 -15.95 -4.58
C PHE A 12 3.09 -15.51 -3.36
N PRO A 13 1.93 -14.84 -3.56
CA PRO A 13 1.06 -14.48 -2.45
C PRO A 13 0.60 -15.75 -1.74
N ARG A 14 0.59 -15.71 -0.40
CA ARG A 14 0.16 -16.85 0.43
C ARG A 14 -1.36 -17.04 0.45
N ASN A 15 -2.11 -16.11 -0.15
CA ASN A 15 -3.57 -16.14 -0.18
C ASN A 15 -4.09 -17.22 -1.14
N ARG A 16 -5.19 -17.90 -0.77
CA ARG A 16 -5.78 -18.97 -1.61
C ARG A 16 -6.74 -18.43 -2.67
N ASP A 17 -7.33 -17.26 -2.45
CA ASP A 17 -8.30 -16.64 -3.36
C ASP A 17 -7.63 -15.68 -4.32
N VAL A 18 -6.71 -16.21 -5.11
CA VAL A 18 -5.99 -15.43 -6.11
C VAL A 18 -6.06 -16.07 -7.49
N GLN A 19 -6.25 -15.25 -8.50
CA GLN A 19 -6.11 -15.63 -9.91
C GLN A 19 -4.74 -15.17 -10.42
N LEU A 20 -3.97 -16.11 -10.96
CA LEU A 20 -2.71 -15.82 -11.64
C LEU A 20 -2.96 -15.52 -13.12
N PHE A 21 -2.36 -14.45 -13.62
CA PHE A 21 -2.34 -14.09 -15.02
C PHE A 21 -0.91 -14.16 -15.56
N ALA A 22 -0.71 -14.83 -16.69
CA ALA A 22 0.45 -14.62 -17.53
C ALA A 22 0.11 -13.49 -18.51
N TRP A 23 0.57 -12.29 -18.16
CA TRP A 23 0.22 -11.05 -18.85
C TRP A 23 1.28 -10.68 -19.90
N PRO A 24 0.92 -10.54 -21.18
CA PRO A 24 1.90 -10.31 -22.22
C PRO A 24 2.46 -8.88 -22.11
N VAL A 25 3.79 -8.77 -22.11
CA VAL A 25 4.51 -7.51 -21.98
C VAL A 25 5.67 -7.37 -22.99
N TYR A 26 5.79 -6.11 -23.41
CA TYR A 26 6.95 -5.32 -23.76
C TYR A 26 8.09 -5.28 -22.74
N SER A 27 9.06 -6.19 -22.73
CA SER A 27 10.22 -6.09 -21.82
C SER A 27 11.37 -5.30 -22.46
N TRP A 28 11.69 -4.14 -21.88
CA TRP A 28 12.76 -3.27 -22.34
C TRP A 28 13.88 -3.21 -21.29
N GLU A 29 15.10 -3.51 -21.71
CA GLU A 29 16.27 -3.36 -20.85
C GLU A 29 16.69 -1.88 -20.80
N VAL A 30 16.95 -1.39 -19.60
CA VAL A 30 17.40 -0.02 -19.33
C VAL A 30 18.66 -0.04 -18.48
N TYR A 31 19.51 0.95 -18.69
CA TYR A 31 20.63 1.28 -17.82
C TYR A 31 20.21 2.37 -16.86
N LEU A 32 20.50 2.15 -15.58
CA LEU A 32 20.21 3.06 -14.49
C LEU A 32 21.54 3.55 -13.93
N SER A 33 21.66 4.87 -13.81
CA SER A 33 22.78 5.50 -13.11
C SER A 33 22.32 5.99 -11.74
N ALA A 34 23.07 5.64 -10.70
CA ALA A 34 23.00 6.25 -9.38
C ALA A 34 24.31 6.97 -9.05
N HIS A 35 24.23 8.10 -8.35
CA HIS A 35 25.42 8.72 -7.76
C HIS A 35 25.91 7.89 -6.55
N LYS A 36 27.23 7.78 -6.40
CA LYS A 36 27.83 7.21 -5.19
C LYS A 36 27.86 8.27 -4.08
N GLY A 37 27.11 8.03 -3.00
CA GLY A 37 27.24 8.80 -1.76
C GLY A 37 26.33 10.02 -1.65
N ARG A 38 26.74 10.99 -0.81
CA ARG A 38 25.99 12.24 -0.59
C ARG A 38 26.08 13.09 -1.86
N GLU A 39 24.93 13.38 -2.45
CA GLU A 39 24.80 14.33 -3.57
C GLU A 39 25.26 15.72 -3.11
N LEU A 40 26.16 16.34 -3.87
CA LEU A 40 26.41 17.77 -3.72
C LEU A 40 25.16 18.51 -4.14
N ASN A 41 24.65 19.39 -3.27
CA ASN A 41 23.58 20.27 -3.74
C ASN A 41 24.11 21.17 -4.89
N LEU A 42 23.20 21.71 -5.69
CA LEU A 42 23.54 22.50 -6.89
C LEU A 42 24.58 23.60 -6.60
N PHE A 43 24.50 24.26 -5.44
CA PHE A 43 25.43 25.30 -5.04
C PHE A 43 26.79 24.75 -4.65
N GLU A 44 26.81 23.66 -3.87
CA GLU A 44 28.04 22.96 -3.51
C GLU A 44 28.80 22.50 -4.76
N ARG A 45 28.08 21.87 -5.70
CA ARG A 45 28.64 21.39 -6.96
C ARG A 45 29.19 22.53 -7.80
N THR A 46 28.39 23.57 -8.02
CA THR A 46 28.77 24.70 -8.87
C THR A 46 29.99 25.42 -8.31
N ILE A 47 30.06 25.61 -6.99
CA ILE A 47 31.23 26.23 -6.33
C ILE A 47 32.47 25.34 -6.47
N LEU A 48 32.37 24.03 -6.25
CA LEU A 48 33.52 23.12 -6.36
C LEU A 48 34.04 23.04 -7.81
N ASP A 49 33.15 22.95 -8.81
CA ASP A 49 33.51 22.93 -10.22
C ASP A 49 34.12 24.26 -10.66
N LEU A 50 33.61 25.38 -10.14
CA LEU A 50 34.15 26.70 -10.43
C LEU A 50 35.57 26.86 -9.86
N ILE A 51 35.81 26.41 -8.62
CA ILE A 51 37.16 26.37 -8.02
C ILE A 51 38.08 25.46 -8.85
N ARG A 52 37.60 24.28 -9.27
CA ARG A 52 38.35 23.34 -10.13
C ARG A 52 38.77 23.98 -11.45
N ILE A 53 37.85 24.65 -12.15
CA ILE A 53 38.10 25.29 -13.45
C ILE A 53 39.12 26.42 -13.30
N THR A 54 39.07 27.16 -12.19
CA THR A 54 40.03 28.25 -11.92
C THR A 54 41.40 27.77 -11.45
N GLY A 55 41.53 26.50 -11.07
CA GLY A 55 42.79 25.86 -10.68
C GLY A 55 43.45 26.55 -9.49
N ASP A 56 44.71 26.96 -9.65
CA ASP A 56 45.52 27.57 -8.58
C ASP A 56 45.21 29.05 -8.31
N ARG A 57 44.28 29.65 -9.07
CA ARG A 57 43.86 31.04 -8.82
C ARG A 57 43.01 31.07 -7.55
N GLU A 58 43.48 31.80 -6.55
CA GLU A 58 42.72 32.04 -5.33
C GLU A 58 41.46 32.85 -5.66
N LEU A 59 40.31 32.19 -5.60
CA LEU A 59 39.02 32.84 -5.70
C LEU A 59 38.60 33.34 -4.32
N SER A 60 38.33 34.63 -4.23
CA SER A 60 37.73 35.19 -3.02
C SER A 60 36.25 34.82 -2.91
N VAL A 61 35.76 34.70 -1.67
CA VAL A 61 34.33 34.49 -1.37
C VAL A 61 33.44 35.53 -2.06
N SER A 62 33.93 36.78 -2.20
CA SER A 62 33.20 37.86 -2.86
C SER A 62 33.04 37.62 -4.37
N GLN A 63 34.06 37.08 -5.03
CA GLN A 63 34.01 36.78 -6.46
C GLN A 63 33.07 35.61 -6.75
N ILE A 64 33.11 34.56 -5.92
CA ILE A 64 32.20 33.42 -6.06
C ILE A 64 30.75 33.87 -5.84
N ALA A 65 30.50 34.70 -4.82
CA ALA A 65 29.19 35.28 -4.53
C ALA A 65 28.65 36.12 -5.69
N GLU A 66 29.51 36.97 -6.29
CA GLU A 66 29.15 37.78 -7.45
C GLU A 66 28.82 36.92 -8.68
N TRP A 67 29.66 35.94 -9.01
CA TRP A 67 29.47 35.10 -10.20
C TRP A 67 28.24 34.19 -10.10
N LEU A 68 27.91 33.72 -8.90
CA LEU A 68 26.74 32.88 -8.68
C LEU A 68 25.49 33.67 -8.30
N SER A 69 25.58 35.00 -8.18
CA SER A 69 24.51 35.88 -7.68
C SER A 69 23.94 35.40 -6.33
N LEU A 70 24.83 35.03 -5.40
CA LEU A 70 24.51 34.56 -4.06
C LEU A 70 25.00 35.52 -2.98
N GLU A 71 24.42 35.43 -1.78
CA GLU A 71 24.92 36.18 -0.62
C GLU A 71 26.28 35.65 -0.14
N LYS A 72 27.18 36.56 0.23
CA LYS A 72 28.55 36.22 0.66
C LYS A 72 28.58 35.27 1.85
N GLU A 73 27.62 35.43 2.77
CA GLU A 73 27.51 34.61 3.98
C GLU A 73 27.11 33.17 3.66
N MET A 74 26.26 32.97 2.65
CA MET A 74 25.87 31.64 2.15
C MET A 74 27.04 30.93 1.48
N VAL A 75 27.80 31.64 0.63
CA VAL A 75 29.02 31.10 0.00
C VAL A 75 30.05 30.73 1.06
N LEU A 76 30.28 31.61 2.05
CA LEU A 76 31.18 31.34 3.15
C LEU A 76 30.75 30.10 3.94
N TYR A 77 29.46 29.99 4.27
CA TYR A 77 28.91 28.83 4.96
C TYR A 77 29.15 27.52 4.18
N ILE A 78 28.89 27.50 2.87
CA ILE A 78 29.11 26.32 2.04
C ILE A 78 30.60 25.91 2.07
N LEU A 79 31.51 26.86 1.91
CA LEU A 79 32.95 26.61 1.91
C LEU A 79 33.45 26.11 3.27
N THR A 80 33.08 26.76 4.37
CA THR A 80 33.66 26.50 5.70
C THR A 80 32.91 25.47 6.53
N ALA A 81 31.58 25.40 6.42
CA ALA A 81 30.74 24.51 7.24
C ALA A 81 30.44 23.18 6.53
N THR A 82 30.62 23.12 5.22
CA THR A 82 30.34 21.90 4.45
C THR A 82 31.58 21.33 3.77
N MET A 83 32.24 22.10 2.90
CA MET A 83 33.29 21.56 2.03
C MET A 83 34.61 21.27 2.75
N GLN A 84 35.07 22.17 3.61
CA GLN A 84 36.27 21.96 4.43
C GLN A 84 36.12 20.80 5.42
N PRO A 85 35.02 20.66 6.19
CA PRO A 85 34.82 19.52 7.09
C PRO A 85 34.76 18.18 6.38
N ASN A 86 34.23 18.12 5.16
CA ASN A 86 34.23 16.92 4.33
C ASN A 86 35.59 16.64 3.66
N GLY A 87 36.59 17.51 3.87
CA GLY A 87 37.94 17.36 3.34
C GLY A 87 38.08 17.64 1.85
N TRP A 88 37.06 18.21 1.19
CA TRP A 88 37.09 18.50 -0.24
C TRP A 88 37.90 19.74 -0.58
N LEU A 89 37.96 20.70 0.35
CA LEU A 89 38.77 21.90 0.27
C LEU A 89 39.78 21.94 1.43
N ASP A 90 40.95 22.53 1.18
CA ASP A 90 41.92 22.85 2.22
C ASP A 90 41.58 24.17 2.94
N LYS A 91 42.45 24.56 3.88
CA LYS A 91 42.28 25.79 4.68
C LYS A 91 42.27 27.08 3.83
N ASN A 92 42.81 27.02 2.62
CA ASN A 92 42.90 28.14 1.68
C ASN A 92 41.85 28.04 0.55
N PHE A 93 40.82 27.19 0.74
CA PHE A 93 39.77 26.92 -0.25
C PHE A 93 40.28 26.35 -1.58
N LYS A 94 41.45 25.70 -1.59
CA LYS A 94 41.92 24.93 -2.74
C LYS A 94 41.40 23.51 -2.70
N ILE A 95 41.10 22.94 -3.87
CA ILE A 95 40.60 21.57 -3.96
C ILE A 95 41.67 20.56 -3.52
N THR A 96 41.31 19.64 -2.62
CA THR A 96 42.21 18.59 -2.16
C THR A 96 42.21 17.40 -3.13
N LYS A 97 43.13 16.45 -2.94
CA LYS A 97 43.11 15.17 -3.69
C LYS A 97 41.83 14.37 -3.46
N GLU A 98 41.24 14.46 -2.27
CA GLU A 98 39.96 13.79 -1.96
C GLU A 98 38.78 14.54 -2.59
N GLY A 99 38.77 15.87 -2.60
CA GLY A 99 37.79 16.67 -3.35
C GLY A 99 37.84 16.40 -4.85
N GLN A 100 39.05 16.25 -5.42
CA GLN A 100 39.25 15.91 -6.82
C GLN A 100 38.73 14.50 -7.14
N LYS A 101 39.13 13.49 -6.35
CA LYS A 101 38.61 12.13 -6.49
C LYS A 101 37.09 12.07 -6.35
N PHE A 102 36.51 12.84 -5.42
CA PHE A 102 35.08 12.88 -5.19
C PHE A 102 34.33 13.45 -6.41
N LEU A 103 34.79 14.56 -6.97
CA LEU A 103 34.25 15.12 -8.23
C LEU A 103 34.39 14.16 -9.42
N ASP A 104 35.52 13.47 -9.51
CA ASP A 104 35.79 12.51 -10.58
C ASP A 104 35.01 11.19 -10.39
N SER A 105 34.68 10.82 -9.15
CA SER A 105 33.85 9.64 -8.82
C SER A 105 32.35 9.87 -9.05
N GLU A 106 31.85 11.12 -9.01
CA GLU A 106 30.50 11.43 -9.46
C GLU A 106 30.33 11.31 -10.99
N THR A 107 31.42 11.40 -11.76
CA THR A 107 31.37 11.29 -13.23
C THR A 107 31.28 9.86 -13.77
N GLU A 108 31.59 8.84 -12.97
CA GLU A 108 31.39 7.44 -13.35
C GLU A 108 30.22 6.84 -12.57
N PRO A 109 28.97 6.98 -13.08
CA PRO A 109 27.83 6.38 -12.42
C PRO A 109 27.98 4.86 -12.36
N GLU A 110 27.61 4.26 -11.24
CA GLU A 110 27.39 2.81 -11.22
C GLU A 110 26.18 2.51 -12.10
N MET A 111 26.48 1.95 -13.28
CA MET A 111 25.47 1.55 -14.25
C MET A 111 24.96 0.18 -13.87
N THR A 112 23.71 0.13 -13.41
CA THR A 112 22.99 -1.11 -13.18
C THR A 112 21.97 -1.33 -14.28
N THR A 113 21.71 -2.59 -14.62
CA THR A 113 20.65 -2.94 -15.57
C THR A 113 19.34 -3.15 -14.84
N ALA A 114 18.25 -2.71 -15.44
CA ALA A 114 16.90 -3.01 -14.99
C ALA A 114 15.98 -3.28 -16.19
N THR A 115 14.76 -3.73 -15.91
CA THR A 115 13.74 -3.96 -16.93
C THR A 115 12.52 -3.08 -16.66
N VAL A 116 12.00 -2.46 -17.71
CA VAL A 116 10.72 -1.76 -17.70
C VAL A 116 9.75 -2.46 -18.64
N PHE A 117 8.46 -2.39 -18.30
CA PHE A 117 7.43 -3.18 -18.96
C PHE A 117 6.38 -2.30 -19.62
N GLN A 118 5.99 -2.69 -20.82
CA GLN A 118 4.88 -2.11 -21.56
C GLN A 118 3.82 -3.19 -21.79
N CYS A 119 2.55 -2.90 -21.51
CA CYS A 119 1.46 -3.84 -21.77
C CYS A 119 1.37 -4.13 -23.27
N ALA A 120 1.41 -5.41 -23.65
CA ALA A 120 1.27 -5.79 -25.05
C ALA A 120 -0.17 -5.68 -25.56
N ILE A 121 -1.19 -5.61 -24.69
CA ILE A 121 -2.60 -5.51 -25.11
C ILE A 121 -3.00 -4.04 -25.32
N THR A 122 -2.67 -3.16 -24.37
CA THR A 122 -3.09 -1.75 -24.39
C THR A 122 -2.02 -0.78 -24.85
N GLY A 123 -0.74 -1.22 -24.90
CA GLY A 123 0.40 -0.36 -25.21
C GLY A 123 0.84 0.56 -24.05
N GLN A 124 0.13 0.56 -22.92
CA GLN A 124 0.45 1.39 -21.77
C GLN A 124 1.68 0.91 -21.01
N TRP A 125 2.46 1.84 -20.45
CA TRP A 125 3.65 1.54 -19.64
C TRP A 125 3.27 1.19 -18.20
N PHE A 126 3.90 0.17 -17.65
CA PHE A 126 3.80 -0.12 -16.22
C PHE A 126 4.61 0.93 -15.45
N PRO A 127 4.03 1.59 -14.43
CA PRO A 127 4.67 2.68 -13.69
C PRO A 127 5.66 2.14 -12.63
N ARG A 128 6.44 1.12 -12.99
CA ARG A 128 7.28 0.33 -12.09
C ARG A 128 8.53 -0.16 -12.83
N ILE A 129 9.66 -0.18 -12.11
CA ILE A 129 10.94 -0.68 -12.62
C ILE A 129 11.28 -1.99 -11.89
N ALA A 130 11.58 -3.06 -12.65
CA ALA A 130 12.15 -4.29 -12.12
C ALA A 130 13.68 -4.17 -12.09
N TYR A 131 14.22 -3.91 -10.90
CA TYR A 131 15.66 -3.95 -10.65
C TYR A 131 16.16 -5.39 -10.57
N ASP A 132 15.35 -6.28 -10.01
CA ASP A 132 15.58 -7.72 -9.94
C ASP A 132 14.35 -8.45 -10.49
N SER A 133 14.59 -9.47 -11.32
CA SER A 133 13.53 -10.34 -11.81
C SER A 133 14.07 -11.75 -12.04
N SER A 134 13.18 -12.73 -12.00
CA SER A 134 13.52 -14.13 -12.24
C SER A 134 12.69 -14.69 -13.37
N GLU A 135 13.34 -15.33 -14.33
CA GLU A 135 12.66 -16.14 -15.34
C GLU A 135 12.27 -17.48 -14.73
N ILE A 136 11.00 -17.86 -14.88
CA ILE A 136 10.50 -19.15 -14.40
C ILE A 136 9.93 -19.97 -15.56
N LYS A 137 10.05 -21.29 -15.45
CA LYS A 137 9.48 -22.23 -16.42
C LYS A 137 8.18 -22.82 -15.86
N PRO A 138 7.09 -22.85 -16.64
CA PRO A 138 5.89 -23.57 -16.24
C PRO A 138 6.16 -25.09 -16.22
N GLU A 139 5.39 -25.81 -15.40
CA GLU A 139 5.38 -27.28 -15.40
C GLU A 139 4.68 -27.80 -16.66
N ASN A 140 3.66 -27.08 -17.14
CA ASN A 140 2.93 -27.37 -18.37
C ASN A 140 2.68 -26.07 -19.14
N ASP A 141 3.22 -25.96 -20.35
CA ASP A 141 3.08 -24.81 -21.24
C ASP A 141 2.08 -25.09 -22.39
N THR A 142 0.87 -25.47 -22.02
CA THR A 142 -0.24 -25.70 -22.97
C THR A 142 -1.41 -24.78 -22.66
N ARG A 143 -2.62 -25.13 -23.12
CA ARG A 143 -3.86 -24.41 -22.78
C ARG A 143 -4.11 -24.37 -21.26
N LYS A 144 -3.56 -25.33 -20.50
CA LYS A 144 -3.60 -25.37 -19.03
C LYS A 144 -2.23 -24.97 -18.47
N LEU A 145 -1.92 -23.67 -18.53
CA LEU A 145 -0.66 -23.14 -18.02
C LEU A 145 -0.58 -23.32 -16.49
N THR A 146 0.38 -24.11 -16.01
CA THR A 146 0.55 -24.39 -14.58
C THR A 146 1.96 -24.10 -14.08
N PHE A 147 2.03 -23.46 -12.91
CA PHE A 147 3.27 -23.18 -12.19
C PHE A 147 3.30 -23.92 -10.86
N LYS A 148 4.50 -24.34 -10.45
CA LYS A 148 4.78 -24.89 -9.12
C LYS A 148 5.28 -23.76 -8.22
N LEU A 149 4.53 -23.45 -7.16
CA LEU A 149 4.77 -22.28 -6.31
C LEU A 149 6.03 -22.45 -5.43
N ASP A 150 6.23 -23.65 -4.90
CA ASP A 150 7.35 -23.98 -4.00
C ASP A 150 7.68 -25.48 -4.10
N ARG A 151 8.96 -25.82 -3.99
CA ARG A 151 9.44 -27.21 -3.95
C ARG A 151 8.96 -27.93 -2.69
N ALA A 152 8.77 -27.21 -1.57
CA ALA A 152 8.40 -27.80 -0.28
C ALA A 152 6.90 -28.08 -0.12
N THR A 153 6.02 -27.31 -0.78
CA THR A 153 4.56 -27.39 -0.55
C THR A 153 3.80 -28.18 -1.63
N ASP A 154 4.47 -28.61 -2.70
CA ASP A 154 3.90 -29.22 -3.93
C ASP A 154 2.67 -28.50 -4.52
N LYS A 155 2.42 -27.25 -4.12
CA LYS A 155 1.26 -26.49 -4.58
C LYS A 155 1.42 -26.04 -6.02
N ARG A 156 0.41 -26.35 -6.83
CA ARG A 156 0.29 -25.95 -8.23
C ARG A 156 -0.76 -24.87 -8.37
N ILE A 157 -0.49 -23.90 -9.24
CA ILE A 157 -1.44 -22.85 -9.58
C ILE A 157 -1.67 -22.82 -11.09
N ARG A 158 -2.92 -22.61 -11.49
CA ARG A 158 -3.31 -22.43 -12.89
C ARG A 158 -3.29 -20.95 -13.22
N ALA A 159 -2.52 -20.59 -14.26
CA ALA A 159 -2.49 -19.26 -14.80
C ALA A 159 -3.42 -19.14 -16.01
N TYR A 160 -4.11 -18.02 -16.13
CA TYR A 160 -4.72 -17.61 -17.39
C TYR A 160 -3.67 -16.91 -18.26
N ARG A 161 -3.49 -17.35 -19.50
CA ARG A 161 -2.58 -16.72 -20.45
C ARG A 161 -3.38 -15.79 -21.37
N ALA A 162 -3.16 -14.48 -21.24
CA ALA A 162 -3.75 -13.53 -22.17
C ALA A 162 -3.01 -13.59 -23.52
N THR A 163 -3.76 -13.58 -24.62
CA THR A 163 -3.23 -13.97 -25.95
C THR A 163 -3.24 -12.87 -27.01
N GLU A 164 -4.02 -11.80 -26.84
CA GLU A 164 -4.06 -10.70 -27.82
C GLU A 164 -2.97 -9.68 -27.55
N GLN A 165 -2.45 -9.07 -28.62
CA GLN A 165 -1.24 -8.24 -28.58
C GLN A 165 -1.27 -7.23 -29.73
N ILE A 166 -0.88 -5.99 -29.44
CA ILE A 166 -0.49 -5.00 -30.45
C ILE A 166 0.82 -5.47 -31.05
N HIS A 167 0.93 -5.53 -32.38
CA HIS A 167 2.08 -6.14 -33.07
C HIS A 167 3.23 -5.16 -33.32
N GLU A 168 2.96 -3.85 -33.34
CA GLU A 168 3.97 -2.81 -33.52
C GLU A 168 4.13 -1.99 -32.25
N VAL A 169 5.38 -1.82 -31.83
CA VAL A 169 5.72 -1.04 -30.66
C VAL A 169 6.89 -0.12 -30.98
N ASN A 170 6.69 1.15 -30.70
CA ASN A 170 7.73 2.16 -30.86
C ASN A 170 8.71 2.11 -29.70
N ARG A 171 9.99 2.29 -30.02
CA ARG A 171 11.07 2.45 -29.04
C ARG A 171 10.74 3.65 -28.13
N PRO A 172 10.83 3.52 -26.79
CA PRO A 172 10.45 4.61 -25.91
C PRO A 172 11.38 5.81 -26.07
N GLY A 173 10.79 7.01 -26.10
CA GLY A 173 11.52 8.26 -26.07
C GLY A 173 12.08 8.58 -24.68
N LEU A 174 13.03 9.52 -24.61
CA LEU A 174 13.63 9.97 -23.34
C LEU A 174 12.58 10.50 -22.35
N ASP A 175 11.59 11.26 -22.82
CA ASP A 175 10.54 11.81 -21.95
C ASP A 175 9.66 10.73 -21.32
N GLN A 176 9.39 9.66 -22.07
CA GLN A 176 8.64 8.50 -21.54
C GLN A 176 9.43 7.77 -20.46
N LEU A 177 10.73 7.59 -20.67
CA LEU A 177 11.64 7.00 -19.69
C LEU A 177 11.74 7.85 -18.43
N ASN A 178 11.90 9.17 -18.57
CA ASN A 178 11.96 10.09 -17.44
C ASN A 178 10.65 10.09 -16.63
N ASN A 179 9.49 10.10 -17.30
CA ASN A 179 8.19 10.00 -16.65
C ASN A 179 8.04 8.67 -15.90
N LEU A 180 8.42 7.55 -16.50
CA LEU A 180 8.38 6.24 -15.86
C LEU A 180 9.28 6.20 -14.62
N LEU A 181 10.49 6.75 -14.71
CA LEU A 181 11.42 6.86 -13.58
C LEU A 181 10.83 7.70 -12.45
N SER A 182 10.20 8.84 -12.77
CA SER A 182 9.52 9.68 -11.77
C SER A 182 8.40 8.91 -11.05
N LYS A 183 7.55 8.20 -11.80
CA LYS A 183 6.45 7.42 -11.21
C LYS A 183 6.94 6.28 -10.33
N ASP A 184 8.03 5.60 -10.69
CA ASP A 184 8.64 4.56 -9.86
C ASP A 184 9.26 5.16 -8.58
N LYS A 185 9.92 6.33 -8.67
CA LYS A 185 10.43 7.07 -7.51
C LYS A 185 9.32 7.43 -6.53
N ASP A 186 8.21 8.00 -7.03
CA ASP A 186 7.06 8.37 -6.20
C ASP A 186 6.47 7.15 -5.50
N ALA A 187 6.29 6.04 -6.23
CA ALA A 187 5.78 4.80 -5.65
C ALA A 187 6.68 4.24 -4.53
N ARG A 188 8.01 4.27 -4.71
CA ARG A 188 8.97 3.85 -3.68
C ARG A 188 8.99 4.79 -2.49
N TRP A 189 8.90 6.10 -2.73
CA TRP A 189 8.81 7.10 -1.66
C TRP A 189 7.56 6.87 -0.81
N ILE A 190 6.40 6.67 -1.45
CA ILE A 190 5.14 6.34 -0.77
C ILE A 190 5.30 5.05 0.05
N ALA A 191 5.83 3.99 -0.56
CA ALA A 191 6.04 2.70 0.11
C ALA A 191 6.90 2.84 1.38
N ASN A 192 8.01 3.58 1.30
CA ASN A 192 8.92 3.82 2.41
C ASN A 192 8.31 4.63 3.56
N ASN A 193 7.33 5.51 3.27
CA ASN A 193 6.70 6.37 4.29
C ASN A 193 5.43 5.75 4.90
N ILE A 194 4.82 4.76 4.26
CA ILE A 194 3.59 4.11 4.74
C ILE A 194 3.88 2.78 5.45
N ASN A 195 4.88 2.00 5.01
CA ASN A 195 5.22 0.71 5.64
C ASN A 195 6.20 0.90 6.79
N SER A 196 5.76 0.69 8.03
CA SER A 196 6.60 0.89 9.21
C SER A 196 7.75 -0.11 9.36
N GLU A 197 7.72 -1.29 8.73
CA GLU A 197 8.77 -2.32 8.94
C GLU A 197 9.04 -3.27 7.74
N ARG A 198 8.39 -3.09 6.59
CA ARG A 198 8.58 -3.98 5.42
C ARG A 198 9.33 -3.27 4.31
N TYR A 199 10.66 -3.44 4.34
CA TYR A 199 11.62 -3.08 3.31
C TYR A 199 11.80 -1.57 3.10
N HIS A 200 12.96 -1.04 3.48
CA HIS A 200 13.44 0.18 2.83
C HIS A 200 13.71 -0.18 1.37
N VAL A 201 12.92 0.36 0.46
CA VAL A 201 13.09 0.19 -0.97
C VAL A 201 13.89 1.41 -1.45
N PRO A 202 15.22 1.31 -1.60
CA PRO A 202 16.02 2.47 -1.98
C PRO A 202 15.63 2.94 -3.38
N ILE A 203 15.63 4.26 -3.57
CA ILE A 203 15.61 4.85 -4.90
C ILE A 203 17.00 4.64 -5.48
N LYS A 204 17.10 3.74 -6.46
CA LYS A 204 18.38 3.24 -7.00
C LYS A 204 18.80 3.91 -8.30
N ALA A 205 18.09 4.94 -8.77
CA ALA A 205 18.34 5.51 -10.09
C ALA A 205 17.94 6.99 -10.16
N GLU A 206 18.82 7.80 -10.75
CA GLU A 206 18.55 9.20 -11.05
C GLU A 206 18.29 9.47 -12.51
N LYS A 207 18.98 8.73 -13.37
CA LYS A 207 18.77 8.75 -14.82
C LYS A 207 18.56 7.34 -15.32
N MET A 208 17.69 7.24 -16.32
CA MET A 208 17.39 6.01 -17.01
C MET A 208 17.64 6.20 -18.50
N VAL A 209 18.42 5.30 -19.09
CA VAL A 209 18.71 5.29 -20.52
C VAL A 209 18.37 3.92 -21.06
N LEU A 210 17.76 3.88 -22.24
CA LEU A 210 17.41 2.62 -22.88
C LEU A 210 18.65 1.85 -23.33
N SER A 211 18.66 0.54 -23.14
CA SER A 211 19.68 -0.34 -23.70
C SER A 211 19.61 -0.37 -25.23
N ASN A 212 20.71 -0.81 -25.85
CA ASN A 212 20.76 -1.06 -27.30
C ASN A 212 20.21 -2.43 -27.69
N LYS A 213 19.80 -3.25 -26.72
CA LYS A 213 19.17 -4.53 -26.98
C LYS A 213 17.76 -4.36 -27.53
N ASP A 214 17.37 -5.29 -28.41
CA ASP A 214 16.02 -5.35 -28.93
C ASP A 214 15.01 -5.68 -27.83
N VAL A 215 13.78 -5.20 -28.05
CA VAL A 215 12.65 -5.46 -27.17
C VAL A 215 12.38 -6.96 -27.07
N LYS A 216 12.20 -7.46 -25.84
CA LYS A 216 11.84 -8.85 -25.60
C LYS A 216 10.34 -8.93 -25.35
N GLN A 217 9.67 -9.80 -26.09
CA GLN A 217 8.33 -10.25 -25.73
C GLN A 217 8.43 -11.20 -24.53
N SER A 218 7.62 -11.03 -23.49
CA SER A 218 7.63 -11.90 -22.30
C SER A 218 6.27 -11.87 -21.61
N TYR A 219 5.99 -12.82 -20.73
CA TYR A 219 4.81 -12.79 -19.85
C TYR A 219 5.21 -12.35 -18.45
N LEU A 220 4.69 -11.22 -17.97
CA LEU A 220 4.80 -10.86 -16.56
C LEU A 220 3.70 -11.58 -15.77
N LEU A 221 4.07 -12.20 -14.67
CA LEU A 221 3.11 -12.88 -13.80
C LEU A 221 2.42 -11.88 -12.87
N LEU A 222 1.12 -11.69 -13.07
CA LEU A 222 0.28 -10.78 -12.29
C LEU A 222 -0.68 -11.56 -11.39
N TRP A 223 -0.89 -11.03 -10.19
CA TRP A 223 -1.78 -11.61 -9.20
C TRP A 223 -2.99 -10.73 -9.01
N ALA A 224 -4.18 -11.30 -9.10
CA ALA A 224 -5.42 -10.65 -8.72
C ALA A 224 -6.07 -11.38 -7.56
N ASP A 225 -6.45 -10.64 -6.52
CA ASP A 225 -7.37 -11.10 -5.49
C ASP A 225 -8.79 -11.19 -6.07
N VAL A 226 -9.50 -12.26 -5.74
CA VAL A 226 -10.89 -12.49 -6.14
C VAL A 226 -11.86 -12.46 -4.96
N SER A 227 -11.39 -12.10 -3.76
CA SER A 227 -12.21 -12.04 -2.54
C SER A 227 -13.43 -11.15 -2.66
N SER A 228 -13.35 -10.09 -3.47
CA SER A 228 -14.47 -9.18 -3.74
C SER A 228 -15.69 -9.92 -4.30
N GLY A 229 -15.49 -11.07 -4.95
CA GLY A 229 -16.56 -11.89 -5.54
C GLY A 229 -17.14 -11.38 -6.86
N PHE A 230 -16.77 -10.17 -7.30
CA PHE A 230 -17.28 -9.59 -8.55
C PHE A 230 -16.23 -8.90 -9.43
N LYS A 231 -15.04 -8.61 -8.91
CA LYS A 231 -13.93 -8.00 -9.67
C LYS A 231 -12.57 -8.60 -9.30
N PHE A 232 -11.61 -8.44 -10.21
CA PHE A 232 -10.21 -8.70 -9.91
C PHE A 232 -9.57 -7.47 -9.26
N ASP A 233 -9.05 -7.63 -8.05
CA ASP A 233 -8.23 -6.60 -7.39
C ASP A 233 -6.75 -6.96 -7.53
N PHE A 234 -6.01 -6.27 -8.39
CA PHE A 234 -4.60 -6.61 -8.62
C PHE A 234 -3.70 -6.28 -7.42
N ILE A 235 -2.81 -7.21 -7.10
CA ILE A 235 -1.73 -7.05 -6.11
C ILE A 235 -0.53 -6.45 -6.85
N ASP A 236 0.19 -5.49 -6.23
CA ASP A 236 1.36 -4.88 -6.87
C ASP A 236 2.46 -5.92 -7.12
N PRO A 237 2.78 -6.24 -8.39
CA PRO A 237 3.73 -7.29 -8.72
C PRO A 237 5.18 -6.90 -8.39
N PHE A 238 5.45 -5.67 -7.93
CA PHE A 238 6.77 -5.19 -7.51
C PHE A 238 6.87 -5.02 -5.99
N ALA A 239 5.85 -5.45 -5.24
CA ALA A 239 5.79 -5.39 -3.78
C ALA A 239 5.99 -3.98 -3.19
N LEU A 240 5.63 -2.93 -3.94
CA LEU A 240 5.64 -1.54 -3.44
C LEU A 240 4.37 -1.22 -2.64
N SER A 241 3.26 -1.89 -2.93
CA SER A 241 1.97 -1.73 -2.23
C SER A 241 1.21 -3.05 -2.14
N SER A 242 0.20 -3.13 -1.28
CA SER A 242 -0.67 -4.32 -1.16
C SER A 242 -1.65 -4.48 -2.34
N LYS A 243 -2.03 -3.36 -2.98
CA LYS A 243 -2.90 -3.31 -4.17
C LYS A 243 -2.26 -2.45 -5.26
N ALA A 244 -2.60 -2.70 -6.52
CA ALA A 244 -2.15 -1.95 -7.69
C ALA A 244 -3.34 -1.40 -8.51
N PRO A 245 -3.94 -0.26 -8.11
CA PRO A 245 -5.05 0.34 -8.84
C PRO A 245 -4.73 0.64 -10.31
N TRP A 246 -3.48 1.00 -10.61
CA TRP A 246 -3.00 1.23 -11.97
C TRP A 246 -3.09 -0.03 -12.88
N LEU A 247 -3.05 -1.24 -12.31
CA LEU A 247 -3.28 -2.46 -13.07
C LEU A 247 -4.75 -2.69 -13.36
N ASN A 248 -5.66 -2.29 -12.46
CA ASN A 248 -7.10 -2.38 -12.70
C ASN A 248 -7.47 -1.54 -13.94
N GLU A 249 -6.97 -0.31 -14.04
CA GLU A 249 -7.20 0.55 -15.22
C GLU A 249 -6.67 -0.06 -16.53
N ILE A 250 -5.47 -0.64 -16.51
CA ILE A 250 -4.89 -1.34 -17.67
C ILE A 250 -5.72 -2.57 -18.02
N PHE A 251 -6.20 -3.30 -17.01
CA PHE A 251 -6.99 -4.50 -17.18
C PHE A 251 -8.36 -4.21 -17.79
N ASP A 252 -9.04 -3.16 -17.35
CA ASP A 252 -10.33 -2.74 -17.89
C ASP A 252 -10.22 -2.41 -19.38
N GLN A 253 -9.18 -1.65 -19.77
CA GLN A 253 -8.89 -1.37 -21.19
C GLN A 253 -8.54 -2.65 -21.98
N ALA A 254 -7.78 -3.55 -21.37
CA ALA A 254 -7.40 -4.82 -22.00
C ALA A 254 -8.60 -5.74 -22.24
N ILE A 255 -9.58 -5.75 -21.33
CA ILE A 255 -10.83 -6.51 -21.52
C ILE A 255 -11.63 -5.95 -22.69
N SER A 256 -11.77 -4.63 -22.79
CA SER A 256 -12.47 -4.02 -23.92
C SER A 256 -11.80 -4.34 -25.26
N ALA A 257 -10.49 -4.53 -25.27
CA ALA A 257 -9.73 -4.91 -26.46
C ALA A 257 -9.74 -6.42 -26.75
N ASN A 258 -9.94 -7.28 -25.75
CA ASN A 258 -9.74 -8.73 -25.85
C ASN A 258 -10.94 -9.55 -25.39
N ASN A 259 -11.70 -10.05 -26.36
CA ASN A 259 -12.91 -10.84 -26.14
C ASN A 259 -12.67 -12.12 -25.33
N LYS A 260 -11.53 -12.79 -25.51
CA LYS A 260 -11.22 -14.02 -24.76
C LYS A 260 -10.88 -13.72 -23.31
N LEU A 261 -10.26 -12.58 -23.04
CA LEU A 261 -10.01 -12.11 -21.68
C LEU A 261 -11.33 -11.74 -21.01
N ALA A 262 -12.20 -11.00 -21.70
CA ALA A 262 -13.53 -10.67 -21.21
C ALA A 262 -14.37 -11.93 -20.86
N GLN A 263 -14.42 -12.91 -21.75
CA GLN A 263 -15.12 -14.19 -21.51
C GLN A 263 -14.55 -14.95 -20.31
N PHE A 264 -13.22 -15.01 -20.19
CA PHE A 264 -12.59 -15.65 -19.04
C PHE A 264 -12.93 -14.91 -17.74
N SER A 265 -12.83 -13.59 -17.73
CA SER A 265 -13.14 -12.77 -16.58
C SER A 265 -14.61 -12.92 -16.16
N ASN A 266 -15.54 -12.94 -17.12
CA ASN A 266 -16.94 -13.25 -16.89
C ASN A 266 -17.12 -14.64 -16.27
N SER A 267 -16.49 -15.67 -16.82
CA SER A 267 -16.63 -17.04 -16.30
C SER A 267 -16.14 -17.24 -14.85
N LYS A 268 -15.39 -16.27 -14.32
CA LYS A 268 -14.88 -16.32 -12.95
C LYS A 268 -15.84 -15.78 -11.92
N PHE A 269 -16.72 -14.86 -12.31
CA PHE A 269 -17.67 -14.24 -11.41
C PHE A 269 -19.12 -14.60 -11.78
N ASN A 270 -19.42 -14.86 -13.06
CA ASN A 270 -20.76 -15.16 -13.57
C ASN A 270 -21.00 -16.66 -13.72
N ASN A 271 -22.14 -17.12 -13.21
CA ASN A 271 -22.64 -18.48 -13.35
C ASN A 271 -23.88 -18.56 -14.28
N GLN A 272 -24.36 -17.44 -14.81
CA GLN A 272 -25.54 -17.39 -15.68
C GLN A 272 -25.16 -17.22 -17.16
N GLU A 273 -25.92 -17.86 -18.05
CA GLU A 273 -25.68 -17.96 -19.51
C GLU A 273 -25.97 -16.66 -20.29
N GLU A 274 -26.18 -15.52 -19.63
CA GLU A 274 -26.47 -14.26 -20.32
C GLU A 274 -25.20 -13.64 -20.93
N GLU A 275 -25.25 -13.30 -22.22
CA GLU A 275 -24.19 -12.59 -22.96
C GLU A 275 -24.16 -11.10 -22.57
N ILE A 276 -23.81 -10.81 -21.31
CA ILE A 276 -23.53 -9.45 -20.84
C ILE A 276 -22.02 -9.18 -20.83
N SER A 277 -21.62 -7.93 -21.08
CA SER A 277 -20.20 -7.54 -21.06
C SER A 277 -19.59 -7.71 -19.67
N TYR A 278 -18.26 -7.67 -19.56
CA TYR A 278 -17.59 -7.78 -18.25
C TYR A 278 -17.94 -6.63 -17.30
N GLN A 279 -18.04 -5.41 -17.83
CA GLN A 279 -18.42 -4.27 -17.02
C GLN A 279 -19.87 -4.40 -16.54
N GLU A 280 -20.79 -4.79 -17.41
CA GLU A 280 -22.19 -5.04 -17.04
C GLU A 280 -22.32 -6.20 -16.05
N THR A 281 -21.49 -7.24 -16.19
CA THR A 281 -21.39 -8.34 -15.22
C THR A 281 -20.95 -7.83 -13.86
N ILE A 282 -19.88 -7.01 -13.81
CA ILE A 282 -19.42 -6.40 -12.56
C ILE A 282 -20.55 -5.58 -11.94
N ASP A 283 -21.22 -4.73 -12.70
CA ASP A 283 -22.24 -3.82 -12.16
C ASP A 283 -23.49 -4.59 -11.71
N LEU A 284 -23.93 -5.59 -12.45
CA LEU A 284 -25.00 -6.51 -12.05
C LEU A 284 -24.63 -7.27 -10.77
N MET A 285 -23.40 -7.74 -10.66
CA MET A 285 -22.94 -8.45 -9.46
C MET A 285 -22.75 -7.54 -8.27
N LYS A 286 -22.29 -6.30 -8.48
CA LYS A 286 -22.26 -5.29 -7.42
C LYS A 286 -23.66 -5.01 -6.90
N GLU A 287 -24.65 -4.86 -7.78
CA GLU A 287 -26.03 -4.67 -7.37
C GLU A 287 -26.60 -5.92 -6.69
N THR A 288 -26.29 -7.11 -7.18
CA THR A 288 -26.70 -8.38 -6.53
C THR A 288 -26.07 -8.53 -5.14
N ALA A 289 -24.76 -8.30 -5.03
CA ALA A 289 -24.01 -8.29 -3.77
C ALA A 289 -24.56 -7.23 -2.81
N ARG A 290 -24.90 -6.05 -3.32
CA ARG A 290 -25.52 -4.97 -2.56
C ARG A 290 -26.89 -5.39 -2.02
N VAL A 291 -27.75 -5.97 -2.85
CA VAL A 291 -29.06 -6.50 -2.41
C VAL A 291 -28.89 -7.58 -1.34
N GLU A 292 -27.93 -8.49 -1.51
CA GLU A 292 -27.63 -9.53 -0.52
C GLU A 292 -27.18 -8.93 0.82
N VAL A 293 -26.23 -7.99 0.78
CA VAL A 293 -25.74 -7.28 1.97
C VAL A 293 -26.90 -6.55 2.66
N LEU A 294 -27.75 -5.83 1.93
CA LEU A 294 -28.83 -5.04 2.52
C LEU A 294 -30.00 -5.89 3.02
N THR A 295 -30.15 -7.10 2.50
CA THR A 295 -31.10 -8.08 3.03
C THR A 295 -30.66 -8.56 4.42
N LYS A 296 -29.35 -8.77 4.62
CA LYS A 296 -28.80 -9.24 5.91
C LYS A 296 -28.50 -8.12 6.89
N TYR A 297 -28.02 -6.98 6.39
CA TYR A 297 -27.63 -5.81 7.15
C TYR A 297 -28.40 -4.58 6.62
N PRO A 298 -29.67 -4.41 7.02
CA PRO A 298 -30.45 -3.24 6.65
C PRO A 298 -29.71 -1.95 7.01
N ASN A 299 -29.90 -0.87 6.25
CA ASN A 299 -29.25 0.43 6.50
C ASN A 299 -27.70 0.46 6.40
N ALA A 300 -27.02 -0.60 5.94
CA ALA A 300 -25.57 -0.59 5.77
C ALA A 300 -25.06 0.56 4.88
N GLU A 301 -25.86 1.01 3.90
CA GLU A 301 -25.55 2.16 3.04
C GLU A 301 -25.38 3.50 3.76
N ARG A 302 -25.97 3.66 4.95
CA ARG A 302 -25.74 4.85 5.78
C ARG A 302 -24.27 5.03 6.15
N PHE A 303 -23.50 3.95 6.05
CA PHE A 303 -22.09 3.86 6.37
C PHE A 303 -21.21 3.74 5.11
N GLY A 304 -21.62 4.34 3.98
CA GLY A 304 -20.80 4.56 2.77
C GLY A 304 -20.05 3.31 2.28
N ASP A 305 -18.76 3.21 2.65
CA ASP A 305 -17.84 2.16 2.25
C ASP A 305 -18.09 0.79 2.93
N LEU A 306 -19.24 0.59 3.60
CA LEU A 306 -19.51 -0.62 4.39
C LEU A 306 -19.95 -1.82 3.54
N VAL A 307 -20.57 -1.60 2.37
CA VAL A 307 -21.21 -2.67 1.57
C VAL A 307 -20.21 -3.70 1.07
N GLU A 308 -19.10 -3.26 0.45
CA GLU A 308 -18.10 -4.17 -0.13
C GLU A 308 -17.40 -5.03 0.95
N PRO A 309 -16.91 -4.48 2.08
CA PRO A 309 -16.38 -5.29 3.18
C PRO A 309 -17.39 -6.28 3.78
N LEU A 310 -18.67 -5.93 3.85
CA LEU A 310 -19.70 -6.86 4.33
C LEU A 310 -19.92 -8.02 3.35
N PHE A 311 -19.89 -7.75 2.04
CA PHE A 311 -19.99 -8.79 1.04
C PHE A 311 -18.79 -9.76 1.10
N GLU A 312 -17.57 -9.23 1.24
CA GLU A 312 -16.36 -10.06 1.46
C GLU A 312 -16.50 -10.93 2.72
N LEU A 313 -17.09 -10.38 3.80
CA LEU A 313 -17.33 -11.12 5.04
C LEU A 313 -18.35 -12.26 4.87
N ILE A 314 -19.43 -12.01 4.14
CA ILE A 314 -20.48 -13.02 3.84
C ILE A 314 -19.86 -14.17 3.04
N ASN A 315 -19.18 -13.87 1.93
CA ASN A 315 -18.51 -14.87 1.09
C ASN A 315 -17.46 -15.67 1.87
N GLY A 316 -16.66 -14.97 2.69
CA GLY A 316 -15.68 -15.58 3.57
C GLY A 316 -16.28 -16.55 4.57
N ARG A 317 -17.41 -16.18 5.20
CA ARG A 317 -18.14 -17.04 6.13
C ARG A 317 -18.66 -18.30 5.44
N GLU A 318 -19.24 -18.18 4.25
CA GLU A 318 -19.71 -19.34 3.49
C GLU A 318 -18.56 -20.31 3.20
N LYS A 319 -17.41 -19.77 2.79
CA LYS A 319 -16.22 -20.57 2.51
C LYS A 319 -15.70 -21.31 3.75
N LEU A 320 -15.65 -20.63 4.90
CA LEU A 320 -15.28 -21.27 6.17
C LEU A 320 -16.21 -22.43 6.56
N ASN A 321 -17.50 -22.31 6.26
CA ASN A 321 -18.48 -23.36 6.54
C ASN A 321 -18.36 -24.55 5.57
N ARG A 322 -17.84 -24.34 4.35
CA ARG A 322 -17.65 -25.40 3.35
C ARG A 322 -16.33 -26.17 3.52
N GLU A 323 -15.27 -25.52 4.03
CA GLU A 323 -13.94 -26.13 4.18
C GLU A 323 -13.68 -26.68 5.59
N ASN A 324 -13.51 -28.01 5.71
CA ASN A 324 -13.17 -28.66 6.99
C ASN A 324 -11.72 -28.41 7.46
N SER A 325 -10.82 -27.95 6.58
CA SER A 325 -9.42 -27.69 6.92
C SER A 325 -9.18 -26.22 7.20
N ALA A 326 -8.41 -25.90 8.25
CA ALA A 326 -8.11 -24.51 8.57
C ALA A 326 -7.22 -23.85 7.50
N ASP A 327 -7.75 -22.82 6.83
CA ASP A 327 -6.95 -21.94 5.98
C ASP A 327 -6.52 -20.70 6.75
N TYR A 328 -5.31 -20.77 7.34
CA TYR A 328 -4.77 -19.69 8.16
C TYR A 328 -4.64 -18.34 7.43
N SER A 329 -4.50 -18.35 6.10
CA SER A 329 -4.46 -17.12 5.30
C SER A 329 -5.84 -16.48 5.24
N LEU A 330 -6.86 -17.25 4.87
CA LEU A 330 -8.25 -16.81 4.86
C LEU A 330 -8.69 -16.32 6.24
N ASN A 331 -8.41 -17.09 7.31
CA ASN A 331 -8.76 -16.73 8.68
C ASN A 331 -8.17 -15.37 9.09
N ARG A 332 -6.92 -15.09 8.73
CA ARG A 332 -6.30 -13.77 8.97
C ARG A 332 -6.98 -12.67 8.16
N SER A 333 -7.25 -12.92 6.88
CA SER A 333 -7.94 -11.96 6.02
C SER A 333 -9.30 -11.59 6.60
N LEU A 334 -10.09 -12.57 7.03
CA LEU A 334 -11.41 -12.36 7.62
C LEU A 334 -11.34 -11.62 8.96
N ILE A 335 -10.39 -11.95 9.83
CA ILE A 335 -10.20 -11.22 11.10
C ILE A 335 -9.79 -9.77 10.84
N ASN A 336 -8.94 -9.51 9.84
CA ASN A 336 -8.62 -8.16 9.41
C ASN A 336 -9.85 -7.43 8.86
N GLY A 337 -10.65 -8.10 8.02
CA GLY A 337 -11.92 -7.60 7.49
C GLY A 337 -12.91 -7.22 8.58
N CYS A 338 -13.09 -8.08 9.61
CA CYS A 338 -13.90 -7.80 10.78
C CYS A 338 -13.48 -6.49 11.48
N GLY A 339 -12.17 -6.28 11.68
CA GLY A 339 -11.68 -5.04 12.27
C GLY A 339 -11.89 -3.83 11.37
N SER A 340 -11.68 -3.96 10.05
CA SER A 340 -11.92 -2.90 9.07
C SER A 340 -13.38 -2.44 9.05
N ILE A 341 -14.34 -3.38 9.11
CA ILE A 341 -15.77 -3.10 9.21
C ILE A 341 -16.07 -2.25 10.44
N LEU A 342 -15.55 -2.63 11.62
CA LEU A 342 -15.73 -1.84 12.84
C LEU A 342 -15.09 -0.46 12.75
N GLU A 343 -13.92 -0.34 12.09
CA GLU A 343 -13.26 0.95 11.86
C GLU A 343 -14.10 1.88 10.97
N ILE A 344 -14.70 1.35 9.89
CA ILE A 344 -15.60 2.11 9.01
C ILE A 344 -16.78 2.66 9.80
N VAL A 345 -17.47 1.81 10.58
CA VAL A 345 -18.60 2.22 11.41
C VAL A 345 -18.20 3.25 12.46
N CYS A 346 -17.08 3.04 13.15
CA CYS A 346 -16.59 4.00 14.14
C CYS A 346 -16.25 5.37 13.53
N LYS A 347 -15.64 5.39 12.33
CA LYS A 347 -15.32 6.64 11.61
C LYS A 347 -16.59 7.39 11.24
N ALA A 348 -17.59 6.69 10.69
CA ALA A 348 -18.87 7.29 10.33
C ALA A 348 -19.59 7.88 11.56
N VAL A 349 -19.58 7.17 12.70
CA VAL A 349 -20.15 7.70 13.94
C VAL A 349 -19.40 8.92 14.47
N LEU A 350 -18.08 8.99 14.34
CA LEU A 350 -17.34 10.20 14.70
C LEU A 350 -17.58 11.38 13.75
N ILE A 351 -18.08 11.13 12.53
CA ILE A 351 -18.53 12.17 11.60
C ILE A 351 -19.92 12.66 12.00
N SER A 352 -20.87 11.76 12.32
CA SER A 352 -22.23 12.13 12.72
C SER A 352 -22.32 12.68 14.15
N ASN A 353 -21.46 12.19 15.04
CA ASN A 353 -21.40 12.53 16.46
C ASN A 353 -19.95 12.96 16.82
N PRO A 354 -19.48 14.09 16.29
CA PRO A 354 -18.11 14.55 16.50
C PRO A 354 -17.84 14.94 17.96
N PHE A 355 -16.57 14.90 18.36
CA PHE A 355 -16.14 15.38 19.66
C PHE A 355 -16.30 16.91 19.75
N LYS A 356 -17.30 17.41 20.51
CA LYS A 356 -17.71 18.82 20.42
C LYS A 356 -16.68 19.82 20.94
N ARG A 357 -15.86 19.45 21.94
CA ARG A 357 -15.00 20.39 22.66
C ARG A 357 -13.61 19.82 22.93
N LEU A 358 -12.70 19.96 21.96
CA LEU A 358 -11.31 19.48 22.07
C LEU A 358 -10.57 19.97 23.33
N GLY A 359 -10.88 21.17 23.84
CA GLY A 359 -10.26 21.74 25.03
C GLY A 359 -10.54 21.00 26.35
N ILE A 360 -11.42 20.00 26.32
CA ILE A 360 -11.70 19.11 27.46
C ILE A 360 -10.65 17.98 27.54
N LEU A 361 -10.01 17.65 26.42
CA LEU A 361 -8.96 16.65 26.40
C LEU A 361 -7.69 17.18 27.09
N PRO A 362 -6.85 16.31 27.66
CA PRO A 362 -5.67 16.71 28.39
C PRO A 362 -4.71 17.57 27.55
N ALA A 363 -4.16 18.61 28.16
CA ALA A 363 -3.21 19.48 27.49
C ALA A 363 -1.93 18.72 27.08
N ASN A 364 -1.35 19.09 25.93
CA ASN A 364 -0.20 18.38 25.36
C ASN A 364 1.05 18.42 26.25
N ASN A 365 1.20 19.44 27.09
CA ASN A 365 2.32 19.61 28.01
C ASN A 365 2.24 18.73 29.28
N LEU A 366 1.11 18.08 29.55
CA LEU A 366 0.96 17.19 30.72
C LEU A 366 1.74 15.89 30.56
N HIS A 367 2.19 15.33 31.69
CA HIS A 367 2.81 14.02 31.71
C HIS A 367 1.78 12.93 31.37
N ASN A 368 2.21 11.82 30.76
CA ASN A 368 1.29 10.76 30.29
C ASN A 368 0.40 10.18 31.39
N ASN A 369 0.90 10.07 32.62
CA ASN A 369 0.12 9.59 33.76
C ASN A 369 -1.00 10.57 34.15
N GLU A 370 -0.74 11.87 34.06
CA GLU A 370 -1.74 12.92 34.33
C GLU A 370 -2.80 12.94 33.24
N LYS A 371 -2.37 12.85 31.96
CA LYS A 371 -3.29 12.71 30.82
C LYS A 371 -4.22 11.52 30.97
N ARG A 372 -3.68 10.36 31.37
CA ARG A 372 -4.49 9.16 31.64
C ARG A 372 -5.48 9.37 32.78
N ARG A 373 -5.07 10.06 33.87
CA ARG A 373 -5.95 10.38 34.99
C ARG A 373 -7.11 11.29 34.54
N GLU A 374 -6.83 12.32 33.76
CA GLU A 374 -7.86 13.21 33.22
C GLU A 374 -8.83 12.48 32.28
N LEU A 375 -8.33 11.65 31.36
CA LEU A 375 -9.18 10.82 30.49
C LEU A 375 -10.05 9.85 31.31
N ALA A 376 -9.50 9.27 32.39
CA ALA A 376 -10.29 8.44 33.31
C ALA A 376 -11.43 9.21 33.97
N LEU A 377 -11.21 10.47 34.36
CA LEU A 377 -12.26 11.32 34.91
C LEU A 377 -13.35 11.62 33.87
N LEU A 378 -12.97 11.85 32.62
CA LEU A 378 -13.94 12.05 31.53
C LEU A 378 -14.80 10.80 31.31
N LEU A 379 -14.20 9.61 31.27
CA LEU A 379 -14.93 8.35 31.13
C LEU A 379 -15.83 8.06 32.33
N LYS A 380 -15.37 8.35 33.56
CA LYS A 380 -16.21 8.27 34.77
C LYS A 380 -17.40 9.22 34.70
N GLY A 381 -17.21 10.41 34.13
CA GLY A 381 -18.27 11.40 33.91
C GLY A 381 -19.37 10.93 32.95
N VAL A 382 -19.09 9.97 32.07
CA VAL A 382 -20.12 9.32 31.23
C VAL A 382 -21.05 8.45 32.08
N GLY A 383 -20.55 7.90 33.20
CA GLY A 383 -21.35 7.14 34.16
C GLY A 383 -21.79 5.74 33.72
N LYS A 384 -21.36 5.26 32.54
CA LYS A 384 -21.82 3.98 31.95
C LYS A 384 -20.77 2.85 31.97
N PHE A 385 -19.52 3.12 32.38
CA PHE A 385 -18.42 2.15 32.32
C PHE A 385 -18.00 1.64 33.69
N SER A 386 -17.69 0.35 33.79
CA SER A 386 -17.00 -0.23 34.95
C SER A 386 -15.53 0.21 35.02
N HIS A 387 -14.90 0.03 36.19
CA HIS A 387 -13.47 0.29 36.36
C HIS A 387 -12.61 -0.52 35.36
N SER A 388 -12.91 -1.80 35.15
CA SER A 388 -12.18 -2.66 34.21
C SER A 388 -12.37 -2.25 32.74
N GLN A 389 -13.53 -1.72 32.37
CA GLN A 389 -13.77 -1.16 31.03
C GLN A 389 -12.95 0.12 30.83
N ILE A 390 -12.94 1.02 31.82
CA ILE A 390 -12.14 2.25 31.79
C ILE A 390 -10.65 1.92 31.60
N ASP A 391 -10.13 0.97 32.39
CA ASP A 391 -8.73 0.54 32.27
C ASP A 391 -8.41 -0.01 30.88
N SER A 392 -9.34 -0.77 30.28
CA SER A 392 -9.19 -1.32 28.93
C SER A 392 -9.18 -0.23 27.86
N ILE A 393 -10.06 0.76 27.98
CA ILE A 393 -10.14 1.93 27.07
C ILE A 393 -8.82 2.72 27.12
N LEU A 394 -8.29 2.95 28.33
CA LEU A 394 -7.11 3.80 28.56
C LEU A 394 -5.76 3.11 28.30
N LYS A 395 -5.76 1.86 27.82
CA LYS A 395 -4.56 1.24 27.24
C LYS A 395 -4.06 2.00 26.01
N VAL A 396 -4.96 2.72 25.32
CA VAL A 396 -4.61 3.58 24.19
C VAL A 396 -3.77 4.78 24.65
N GLN A 397 -2.79 5.18 23.84
CA GLN A 397 -1.98 6.36 24.11
C GLN A 397 -2.84 7.64 24.01
N PRO A 398 -2.76 8.56 25.00
CA PRO A 398 -3.54 9.82 24.98
C PRO A 398 -3.38 10.64 23.70
N GLY A 399 -2.18 10.67 23.13
CA GLY A 399 -1.91 11.36 21.87
C GLY A 399 -2.74 10.82 20.70
N LYS A 400 -2.97 9.50 20.62
CA LYS A 400 -3.81 8.89 19.58
C LYS A 400 -5.27 9.29 19.72
N ILE A 401 -5.78 9.35 20.95
CA ILE A 401 -7.15 9.83 21.24
C ILE A 401 -7.30 11.29 20.77
N TYR A 402 -6.33 12.15 21.09
CA TYR A 402 -6.34 13.54 20.64
C TYR A 402 -6.33 13.69 19.11
N GLN A 403 -5.48 12.93 18.40
CA GLN A 403 -5.45 12.96 16.92
C GLN A 403 -6.78 12.49 16.32
N THR A 404 -7.37 11.44 16.91
CA THR A 404 -8.67 10.90 16.49
C THR A 404 -9.78 11.92 16.66
N ALA A 405 -9.83 12.61 17.81
CA ALA A 405 -10.80 13.66 18.08
C ALA A 405 -10.68 14.85 17.10
N ARG A 406 -9.50 15.08 16.52
CA ARG A 406 -9.27 16.08 15.45
C ARG A 406 -9.66 15.60 14.05
N GLY A 407 -10.22 14.40 13.92
CA GLY A 407 -10.59 13.82 12.62
C GLY A 407 -9.42 13.15 11.89
N LYS A 408 -8.25 12.98 12.51
CA LYS A 408 -7.19 12.15 11.93
C LYS A 408 -7.47 10.68 12.22
N HIS A 409 -7.60 9.87 11.17
CA HIS A 409 -7.90 8.45 11.31
C HIS A 409 -6.79 7.71 12.05
N SER A 410 -7.19 6.80 12.94
CA SER A 410 -6.33 6.07 13.86
C SER A 410 -6.82 4.62 13.98
N SER A 411 -6.19 3.82 14.84
CA SER A 411 -6.58 2.42 15.08
C SER A 411 -7.99 2.30 15.67
N LEU A 412 -8.65 1.16 15.43
CA LEU A 412 -9.96 0.81 16.03
C LEU A 412 -10.08 1.17 17.51
N ARG A 413 -9.10 0.80 18.35
CA ARG A 413 -9.11 1.10 19.79
C ARG A 413 -9.12 2.61 20.08
N SER A 414 -8.43 3.40 19.26
CA SER A 414 -8.38 4.86 19.40
C SER A 414 -9.69 5.52 18.98
N LEU A 415 -10.33 5.00 17.93
CA LEU A 415 -11.68 5.38 17.52
C LEU A 415 -12.70 5.09 18.64
N LEU A 416 -12.71 3.86 19.17
CA LEU A 416 -13.57 3.46 20.28
C LEU A 416 -13.37 4.34 21.53
N ALA A 417 -12.13 4.58 21.95
CA ALA A 417 -11.85 5.43 23.11
C ALA A 417 -12.38 6.85 22.91
N THR A 418 -12.22 7.41 21.70
CA THR A 418 -12.72 8.76 21.37
C THR A 418 -14.25 8.80 21.38
N ILE A 419 -14.90 7.80 20.79
CA ILE A 419 -16.36 7.62 20.81
C ILE A 419 -16.87 7.59 22.25
N PHE A 420 -16.29 6.73 23.09
CA PHE A 420 -16.74 6.57 24.48
C PHE A 420 -16.58 7.84 25.32
N ILE A 421 -15.50 8.61 25.11
CA ILE A 421 -15.36 9.91 25.79
C ILE A 421 -16.40 10.90 25.25
N SER A 422 -16.67 10.91 23.93
CA SER A 422 -17.64 11.82 23.31
C SER A 422 -19.09 11.57 23.72
N MET A 423 -19.44 10.37 24.22
CA MET A 423 -20.79 10.03 24.68
C MET A 423 -21.36 11.02 25.70
N ARG A 424 -20.50 11.69 26.50
CA ARG A 424 -20.92 12.77 27.42
C ARG A 424 -21.69 13.90 26.74
N ASP A 425 -21.43 14.12 25.44
CA ASP A 425 -21.98 15.23 24.67
C ASP A 425 -23.27 14.83 23.92
N TYR A 426 -23.66 13.55 23.99
CA TYR A 426 -24.76 12.94 23.26
C TYR A 426 -25.58 12.01 24.17
N PRO A 427 -26.75 12.46 24.68
CA PRO A 427 -27.59 11.65 25.57
C PRO A 427 -28.01 10.30 24.97
N HIS A 428 -28.32 10.28 23.67
CA HIS A 428 -28.67 9.10 22.88
C HIS A 428 -27.56 8.81 21.87
N HIS A 429 -26.45 8.28 22.35
CA HIS A 429 -25.31 7.96 21.50
C HIS A 429 -25.47 6.57 20.86
N PRO A 430 -25.22 6.38 19.54
CA PRO A 430 -25.42 5.10 18.85
C PRO A 430 -24.72 3.90 19.50
N PHE A 431 -23.52 4.12 20.05
CA PHE A 431 -22.74 3.08 20.76
C PHE A 431 -23.22 2.79 22.19
N GLN A 432 -24.39 3.25 22.63
CA GLN A 432 -24.87 3.00 24.00
C GLN A 432 -24.94 1.49 24.33
N PHE A 433 -25.34 0.65 23.37
CA PHE A 433 -25.39 -0.80 23.54
C PHE A 433 -24.04 -1.41 23.99
N MET A 434 -22.92 -0.84 23.55
CA MET A 434 -21.57 -1.29 23.95
C MET A 434 -21.27 -1.05 25.43
N THR A 435 -21.97 -0.11 26.06
CA THR A 435 -21.81 0.18 27.48
C THR A 435 -22.61 -0.80 28.34
N GLU A 436 -23.72 -1.31 27.81
CA GLU A 436 -24.66 -2.20 28.49
C GLU A 436 -24.25 -3.67 28.32
N ASP A 437 -23.83 -4.08 27.12
CA ASP A 437 -23.34 -5.44 26.84
C ASP A 437 -21.83 -5.57 27.14
N ARG A 438 -21.53 -5.97 28.38
CA ARG A 438 -20.15 -6.20 28.84
C ARG A 438 -19.42 -7.31 28.07
N LEU A 439 -20.14 -8.31 27.57
CA LEU A 439 -19.54 -9.41 26.82
C LEU A 439 -19.12 -8.93 25.43
N LEU A 440 -20.01 -8.23 24.73
CA LEU A 440 -19.72 -7.65 23.42
C LEU A 440 -18.58 -6.63 23.51
N PHE A 441 -18.56 -5.78 24.54
CA PHE A 441 -17.43 -4.89 24.80
C PHE A 441 -16.10 -5.65 24.85
N LYS A 442 -16.04 -6.73 25.64
CA LYS A 442 -14.82 -7.52 25.79
C LYS A 442 -14.42 -8.17 24.45
N GLN A 443 -15.39 -8.74 23.75
CA GLN A 443 -15.17 -9.43 22.48
C GLN A 443 -14.68 -8.48 21.37
N VAL A 444 -15.23 -7.26 21.27
CA VAL A 444 -14.77 -6.24 20.31
C VAL A 444 -13.34 -5.80 20.64
N TYR A 445 -13.01 -5.63 21.92
CA TYR A 445 -11.63 -5.33 22.31
C TYR A 445 -10.70 -6.50 21.99
N GLU A 446 -11.10 -7.74 22.21
CA GLU A 446 -10.31 -8.92 21.83
C GLU A 446 -10.06 -8.99 20.32
N LEU A 447 -11.11 -8.80 19.51
CA LEU A 447 -11.00 -8.66 18.05
C LEU A 447 -9.99 -7.58 17.66
N SER A 448 -10.02 -6.41 18.32
CA SER A 448 -9.08 -5.33 17.98
C SER A 448 -7.61 -5.70 18.22
N HIS A 449 -7.32 -6.58 19.19
CA HIS A 449 -5.95 -7.08 19.41
C HIS A 449 -5.58 -8.15 18.38
N ASN A 450 -6.49 -9.10 18.12
CA ASN A 450 -6.28 -10.17 17.15
C ASN A 450 -6.12 -9.63 15.72
N ARG A 451 -6.83 -8.54 15.37
CA ARG A 451 -6.66 -7.84 14.10
C ARG A 451 -5.27 -7.22 13.96
N ASP A 452 -4.76 -6.57 15.00
CA ASP A 452 -3.41 -6.01 14.96
C ASP A 452 -2.38 -7.15 14.75
N GLU A 453 -2.55 -8.30 15.43
CA GLU A 453 -1.71 -9.48 15.20
C GLU A 453 -1.84 -10.06 13.77
N ALA A 454 -3.06 -10.14 13.24
CA ALA A 454 -3.33 -10.64 11.89
C ALA A 454 -2.76 -9.70 10.81
N SER A 455 -2.73 -8.39 11.05
CA SER A 455 -2.19 -7.37 10.16
C SER A 455 -0.66 -7.33 10.14
N HIS A 456 -0.01 -7.48 11.30
CA HIS A 456 1.46 -7.41 11.40
C HIS A 456 2.19 -8.67 10.89
N GLY A 457 1.46 -9.67 10.37
CA GLY A 457 2.04 -10.86 9.77
C GLY A 457 2.76 -11.78 10.76
N ASN A 458 2.46 -11.66 12.06
CA ASN A 458 2.97 -12.55 13.09
C ASN A 458 2.65 -14.02 12.75
N ASN A 459 3.39 -14.98 13.32
CA ASN A 459 3.19 -16.41 13.07
C ASN A 459 1.91 -16.99 13.70
N THR A 460 1.03 -16.15 14.28
CA THR A 460 -0.24 -16.57 14.90
C THR A 460 -1.14 -17.31 13.91
N ARG A 461 -1.48 -18.55 14.23
CA ARG A 461 -2.32 -19.42 13.39
C ARG A 461 -3.75 -19.38 13.93
N PHE A 462 -4.62 -18.61 13.29
CA PHE A 462 -6.03 -18.51 13.67
C PHE A 462 -6.82 -19.70 13.13
N THR A 463 -7.66 -20.32 13.97
CA THR A 463 -8.55 -21.42 13.56
C THR A 463 -9.81 -20.89 12.86
N ASN A 464 -10.53 -21.77 12.15
CA ASN A 464 -11.82 -21.40 11.54
C ASN A 464 -12.82 -21.00 12.63
N GLU A 465 -12.81 -21.67 13.79
CA GLU A 465 -13.65 -21.32 14.94
C GLU A 465 -13.36 -19.90 15.45
N GLN A 466 -12.08 -19.51 15.55
CA GLN A 466 -11.73 -18.15 15.96
C GLN A 466 -12.18 -17.11 14.93
N ALA A 467 -12.02 -17.39 13.63
CA ALA A 467 -12.50 -16.50 12.57
C ALA A 467 -14.04 -16.36 12.61
N LEU A 468 -14.76 -17.48 12.73
CA LEU A 468 -16.22 -17.50 12.85
C LEU A 468 -16.71 -16.78 14.11
N GLN A 469 -16.00 -16.94 15.24
CA GLN A 469 -16.30 -16.20 16.47
C GLN A 469 -16.21 -14.69 16.23
N HIS A 470 -15.15 -14.20 15.57
CA HIS A 470 -15.00 -12.78 15.26
C HIS A 470 -16.04 -12.27 14.27
N ILE A 471 -16.44 -13.09 13.28
CA ILE A 471 -17.56 -12.77 12.38
C ILE A 471 -18.85 -12.60 13.18
N ASN A 472 -19.15 -13.51 14.12
CA ASN A 472 -20.35 -13.41 14.97
C ASN A 472 -20.33 -12.19 15.89
N VAL A 473 -19.14 -11.77 16.35
CA VAL A 473 -18.98 -10.54 17.14
C VAL A 473 -19.31 -9.30 16.29
N VAL A 474 -18.87 -9.27 15.04
CA VAL A 474 -19.20 -8.21 14.10
C VAL A 474 -20.70 -8.23 13.77
N ASP A 475 -21.30 -9.40 13.52
CA ASP A 475 -22.74 -9.52 13.29
C ASP A 475 -23.54 -8.92 14.45
N LYS A 476 -23.24 -9.35 15.69
CA LYS A 476 -23.91 -8.82 16.89
C LYS A 476 -23.71 -7.32 17.06
N PHE A 477 -22.51 -6.82 16.75
CA PHE A 477 -22.23 -5.39 16.81
C PHE A 477 -23.07 -4.62 15.78
N LEU A 478 -23.15 -5.12 14.55
CA LEU A 478 -23.89 -4.49 13.46
C LEU A 478 -25.41 -4.52 13.69
N GLU A 479 -25.94 -5.62 14.22
CA GLU A 479 -27.35 -5.74 14.63
C GLU A 479 -27.79 -4.62 15.59
N ASN A 480 -26.89 -4.10 16.43
CA ASN A 480 -27.24 -3.05 17.39
C ASN A 480 -27.11 -1.62 16.85
N ILE A 481 -26.43 -1.42 15.71
CA ILE A 481 -26.13 -0.08 15.17
C ILE A 481 -26.77 0.17 13.80
N LEU A 482 -27.12 -0.89 13.09
CA LEU A 482 -27.80 -0.82 11.80
C LEU A 482 -29.32 -0.93 11.94
N VAL A 483 -29.81 -1.41 13.08
CA VAL A 483 -31.23 -1.44 13.42
C VAL A 483 -31.61 -0.08 14.03
N ASP A 484 -32.38 0.67 13.23
CA ASP A 484 -32.94 2.03 13.43
C ASP A 484 -31.97 3.22 13.48
#